data_AF-A0A4S3THK1-F1
#
_entry.id   AF-A0A4S3THK1-F1
#
_cell.length_a   1.000
_cell.length_b   1.000
_cell.length_c   1.000
_cell.angle_alpha   90.00
_cell.angle_beta   90.00
_cell.angle_gamma   90.00
#
_symmetry.space_group_name_H-M   'P 1'
#
loop_
_entity.id
_entity.type
_entity.pdbx_description
1 polymer ?
#
loop_
_entity_poly.entity_id
_entity_poly.type
_entity_poly.pdbx_seq_one_letter_code
_entity_poly.pdbx_strand_id
1 'polypeptide(L)' 'MGTFELEGEEIIDREAKEFGGSAHVTVPKDWRGADVKVIRVSDPDETTDEA' A
#
# COMPACT_ATOMS: atom_id res chain seq x y z
N MET A 1 -7.36 -7.89 -3.57
CA MET A 1 -7.01 -6.65 -4.27
C MET A 1 -8.28 -6.05 -4.84
N GLY A 2 -8.75 -4.95 -4.25
CA GLY A 2 -10.00 -4.27 -4.61
C GLY A 2 -9.88 -2.78 -4.31
N THR A 3 -10.76 -1.99 -4.92
CA THR A 3 -10.92 -0.56 -4.61
C THR A 3 -12.18 -0.40 -3.77
N PHE A 4 -12.11 0.40 -2.71
CA PHE A 4 -13.23 0.67 -1.81
C PHE A 4 -13.32 2.17 -1.53
N GLU A 5 -14.51 2.69 -1.27
CA GLU A 5 -14.73 4.09 -0.91
C GLU A 5 -15.02 4.17 0.59
N LEU A 6 -14.30 5.03 1.31
CA LEU A 6 -14.54 5.32 2.72
C LEU A 6 -14.61 6.84 2.90
N GLU A 7 -15.74 7.35 3.40
CA GLU A 7 -15.97 8.80 3.56
C GLU A 7 -15.78 9.64 2.28
N GLY A 8 -15.94 9.03 1.09
CA GLY A 8 -15.71 9.67 -0.21
C GLY A 8 -14.25 9.66 -0.68
N GLU A 9 -13.36 9.02 0.08
CA GLU A 9 -11.96 8.82 -0.26
C GLU A 9 -11.75 7.43 -0.87
N GLU A 10 -11.05 7.38 -2.01
CA GLU A 10 -10.73 6.12 -2.70
C GLU A 10 -9.59 5.40 -1.95
N ILE A 11 -9.88 4.20 -1.44
CA ILE A 11 -8.91 3.32 -0.79
C ILE A 11 -8.56 2.18 -1.74
N ILE A 12 -7.27 2.00 -1.97
CA ILE A 12 -6.75 0.85 -2.70
C ILE A 12 -6.02 -0.10 -1.74
N ASP A 13 -6.44 -1.36 -1.72
CA ASP A 13 -5.70 -2.42 -1.03
C ASP A 13 -4.71 -3.04 -2.02
N ARG A 14 -3.42 -2.77 -1.79
CA ARG A 14 -2.31 -3.18 -2.65
C ARG A 14 -1.12 -3.60 -1.79
N GLU A 15 -0.52 -4.72 -2.18
CA GLU A 15 0.76 -5.16 -1.63
C GLU A 15 1.89 -4.24 -2.09
N ALA A 16 2.75 -3.84 -1.15
CA ALA A 16 4.00 -3.15 -1.46
C ALA A 16 5.01 -4.17 -2.00
N LYS A 17 5.55 -3.91 -3.19
CA LYS A 17 6.45 -4.82 -3.90
C LYS A 17 7.89 -4.36 -3.81
N GLU A 18 8.82 -5.30 -3.74
CA GLU A 18 10.25 -5.00 -3.83
C GLU A 18 10.58 -4.34 -5.17
N PHE A 19 11.35 -3.26 -5.10
CA PHE A 19 11.88 -2.53 -6.23
C PHE A 19 13.28 -2.04 -5.90
N GLY A 20 14.29 -2.82 -6.31
CA GLY A 20 15.67 -2.55 -5.91
C GLY A 20 15.80 -2.58 -4.38
N GLY A 21 16.25 -1.47 -3.78
CA GLY A 21 16.40 -1.34 -2.32
C GLY A 21 15.17 -0.79 -1.59
N SER A 22 14.03 -0.62 -2.25
CA SER A 22 12.82 -0.01 -1.67
C SER A 22 11.55 -0.79 -1.98
N ALA A 23 10.49 -0.57 -1.20
CA ALA A 23 9.17 -1.11 -1.48
C ALA A 23 8.29 -0.07 -2.18
N HIS A 24 7.59 -0.47 -3.25
CA HIS A 24 6.70 0.38 -4.03
C HIS A 24 5.25 -0.11 -3.97
N VAL A 25 4.32 0.82 -3.79
CA VAL A 25 2.89 0.60 -4.05
C VAL A 25 2.54 1.26 -5.38
N THR A 26 1.88 0.51 -6.27
CA THR A 26 1.43 1.06 -7.56
C THR A 26 0.03 1.65 -7.40
N VAL A 27 -0.12 2.93 -7.70
CA VAL A 27 -1.40 3.66 -7.70
C VAL A 27 -1.98 3.79 -9.12
N PRO A 28 -3.30 4.04 -9.28
CA PRO A 28 -3.90 4.35 -10.58
C PRO A 28 -3.21 5.51 -11.30
N LYS A 29 -3.16 5.47 -12.64
CA LYS A 29 -2.50 6.54 -13.44
C LYS A 29 -3.19 7.90 -13.29
N ASP A 30 -4.48 7.89 -12.98
CA ASP A 30 -5.28 9.12 -12.88
C ASP A 30 -4.98 9.91 -11.59
N TRP A 31 -4.27 9.31 -10.61
CA TRP A 31 -3.80 9.99 -9.40
C TRP A 31 -2.54 10.85 -9.62
N ARG A 32 -2.02 10.93 -10.85
CA ARG A 32 -0.83 11.73 -11.15
C ARG A 32 -1.07 13.21 -10.79
N GLY A 33 -0.19 13.75 -9.94
CA GLY A 33 -0.27 15.13 -9.47
C GLY A 33 -1.13 15.32 -8.23
N ALA A 34 -1.76 14.28 -7.70
CA ALA A 34 -2.43 14.31 -6.40
C ALA A 34 -1.44 14.08 -5.25
N ASP A 35 -1.73 14.67 -4.08
CA ASP A 35 -1.08 14.31 -2.83
C ASP A 35 -1.62 12.95 -2.34
N VAL A 36 -0.73 12.01 -2.07
CA VAL A 36 -1.09 10.64 -1.66
C VAL A 36 -0.46 10.31 -0.32
N LYS A 37 -1.26 9.74 0.59
CA LYS A 37 -0.80 9.18 1.86
C LYS A 37 -0.90 7.66 1.81
N VAL A 38 0.15 6.97 2.23
CA VAL A 38 0.17 5.51 2.36
C VAL A 38 0.04 5.15 3.83
N ILE A 39 -0.88 4.24 4.16
CA ILE A 39 -1.10 3.74 5.52
C ILE A 39 -0.79 2.25 5.52
N ARG A 40 0.12 1.82 6.39
CA ARG A 40 0.44 0.41 6.59
C ARG A 40 -0.66 -0.24 7.45
N VAL A 41 -1.26 -1.31 6.95
CA VAL A 41 -2.36 -2.02 7.62
C VAL A 41 -1.98 -3.41 8.14
N SER A 42 -0.79 -3.92 7.75
CA SER A 42 -0.22 -5.17 8.24
C SER A 42 1.31 -5.09 8.28
N ASP A 43 1.93 -5.88 9.15
CA ASP A 43 3.38 -6.07 9.15
C ASP A 43 3.78 -7.08 8.06
N PRO A 44 4.85 -6.82 7.28
CA PRO A 44 5.39 -7.78 6.32
C PRO A 44 6.13 -8.87 7.11
N ASP A 45 5.46 -9.99 7.34
CA ASP A 45 5.95 -11.16 8.09
C ASP A 45 6.71 -10.81 9.40
N GLU A 46 5.98 -10.80 10.53
CA GLU A 46 6.63 -11.09 11.80
C GLU A 46 7.18 -12.52 11.73
N THR A 47 8.47 -12.66 11.39
CA THR A 47 9.18 -13.88 11.75
C THR A 47 9.28 -13.84 13.27
N THR A 48 8.31 -14.44 13.95
CA THR A 48 8.45 -14.79 15.36
C THR A 48 9.63 -15.75 15.46
N ASP A 49 10.81 -15.20 15.71
CA ASP A 49 11.98 -15.94 16.14
C ASP A 49 11.71 -16.38 17.59
N GLU A 50 10.97 -17.48 17.76
CA GLU A 50 11.01 -18.22 19.02
C GLU A 50 12.27 -19.10 19.00
N ALA A 51 13.33 -18.63 19.68
CA ALA A 51 14.52 -19.42 20.01
C ALA A 51 15.05 -19.04 21.40
#